data_AF-A0A765TFD2-F1
#
_entry.id   AF-A0A765TFD2-F1
#
_cell.length_a   1.000
_cell.length_b   1.000
_cell.length_c   1.000
_cell.angle_alpha   90.00
_cell.angle_beta   90.00
_cell.angle_gamma   90.00
#
_symmetry.space_group_name_H-M   'P 1'
#
loop_
_entity.id
_entity.type
_entity.pdbx_description
1 polymer ?
#
loop_
_entity_poly.entity_id
_entity_poly.type
_entity_poly.pdbx_seq_one_letter_code
_entity_poly.pdbx_strand_id
1 'polypeptide(L)'
;MFSIRSLLPISASVSVPTKQSQSIPTTLAGRTIEKAQEKEGLLVFLGMKSVNEYTLNILGQNVSRVTTGKKPYDLLFLNDATKQDFDKRKMEFTYPGANKSHLQSSNSDVVAAAAISIAATEMKTILPDDLTPGKYNKIYL
;
A
#
# COMPACT_ATOMS: atom_id res chain seq x y z
N MET A 1 3.37 4.52 48.58
CA MET A 1 2.44 5.45 47.90
C MET A 1 3.24 6.69 47.51
N PHE A 2 3.48 6.91 46.22
CA PHE A 2 4.16 8.12 45.73
C PHE A 2 3.19 8.92 44.85
N SER A 3 3.06 10.20 45.18
CA SER A 3 2.12 11.17 44.60
C SER A 3 2.66 11.72 43.28
N ILE A 4 1.87 11.61 42.20
CA ILE A 4 2.19 12.23 40.91
C ILE A 4 1.60 13.65 40.93
N ARG A 5 2.51 14.63 40.84
CA ARG A 5 2.19 16.06 40.70
C ARG A 5 1.30 16.28 39.47
N SER A 6 0.33 17.16 39.64
CA SER A 6 -0.57 17.69 38.61
C SER A 6 0.18 18.14 37.36
N LEU A 7 -0.10 17.49 36.22
CA LEU A 7 0.26 17.97 34.89
C LEU A 7 -0.72 19.09 34.51
N LEU A 8 -0.18 20.30 34.28
CA LEU A 8 -0.90 21.40 33.66
C LEU A 8 -1.37 20.98 32.26
N PRO A 9 -2.64 21.19 31.87
CA PRO A 9 -3.06 20.92 30.51
C PRO A 9 -2.45 21.97 29.57
N ILE A 10 -1.53 21.54 28.71
CA ILE A 10 -1.03 22.37 27.60
C ILE A 10 -2.15 22.40 26.56
N SER A 11 -2.80 23.57 26.42
CA SER A 11 -3.74 23.82 25.31
C SER A 11 -2.93 24.18 24.07
N ALA A 12 -2.76 23.23 23.16
CA ALA A 12 -2.26 23.50 21.81
C ALA A 12 -3.46 23.76 20.91
N SER A 13 -3.84 25.03 20.74
CA SER A 13 -4.76 25.45 19.70
C SER A 13 -4.08 25.33 18.33
N VAL A 14 -4.25 24.18 17.67
CA VAL A 14 -3.82 24.01 16.27
C VAL A 14 -5.04 24.25 15.39
N SER A 15 -5.02 25.33 14.63
CA SER A 15 -6.02 25.62 13.59
C SER A 15 -5.93 24.56 12.50
N VAL A 16 -6.99 23.77 12.34
CA VAL A 16 -7.13 22.81 11.24
C VAL A 16 -7.40 23.59 9.95
N PRO A 17 -6.61 23.43 8.87
CA PRO A 17 -6.93 24.04 7.59
C PRO A 17 -8.20 23.38 7.02
N THR A 18 -9.25 24.16 6.83
CA THR A 18 -10.44 23.77 6.06
C THR A 18 -10.10 23.71 4.57
N LYS A 19 -9.43 22.64 4.14
CA LYS A 19 -9.48 22.23 2.72
C LYS A 19 -10.68 21.32 2.53
N GLN A 20 -11.72 21.92 1.99
CA GLN A 20 -12.94 21.26 1.53
C GLN A 20 -12.55 20.27 0.42
N SER A 21 -12.34 19.01 0.80
CA SER A 21 -12.11 17.92 -0.15
C SER A 21 -13.42 17.69 -0.90
N GLN A 22 -13.41 17.85 -2.22
CA GLN A 22 -14.58 17.58 -3.06
C GLN A 22 -14.87 16.07 -3.05
N SER A 23 -15.76 15.64 -2.17
CA SER A 23 -16.27 14.27 -2.11
C SER A 23 -17.35 14.05 -3.17
N ILE A 24 -17.23 13.00 -3.97
CA ILE A 24 -18.30 12.56 -4.89
C ILE A 24 -19.28 11.67 -4.08
N PRO A 25 -20.58 12.04 -3.98
CA PRO A 25 -21.54 11.23 -3.24
C PRO A 25 -21.88 9.93 -3.99
N THR A 26 -21.98 8.81 -3.29
CA THR A 26 -22.64 7.60 -3.81
C THR A 26 -23.67 7.14 -2.77
N THR A 27 -24.93 7.07 -3.18
CA THR A 27 -26.06 6.70 -2.32
C THR A 27 -26.20 5.18 -2.25
N LEU A 28 -26.10 4.62 -1.04
CA LEU A 28 -26.49 3.24 -0.72
C LEU A 28 -27.42 3.31 0.50
N ALA A 29 -28.68 2.87 0.32
CA ALA A 29 -29.70 2.76 1.36
C ALA A 29 -29.88 4.02 2.26
N GLY A 30 -29.87 5.21 1.67
CA GLY A 30 -30.24 6.45 2.37
C GLY A 30 -29.21 6.99 3.38
N ARG A 31 -28.00 6.42 3.47
CA ARG A 31 -26.89 7.00 4.23
C ARG A 31 -25.82 7.52 3.28
N THR A 32 -25.52 8.82 3.36
CA THR A 32 -24.33 9.41 2.74
C THR A 32 -23.11 8.92 3.52
N ILE A 33 -22.48 7.85 3.05
CA ILE A 33 -21.16 7.47 3.55
C ILE A 33 -20.16 8.35 2.81
N GLU A 34 -19.49 9.24 3.51
CA GLU A 34 -18.30 9.89 2.97
C GLU A 34 -17.32 8.78 2.60
N LYS A 35 -17.14 8.54 1.30
CA LYS A 35 -16.08 7.66 0.83
C LYS A 35 -14.78 8.45 1.04
N ALA A 36 -14.22 8.33 2.23
CA ALA A 36 -12.91 8.88 2.53
C ALA A 36 -11.95 8.45 1.41
N GLN A 37 -11.26 9.42 0.82
CA GLN A 37 -10.29 9.13 -0.24
C GLN A 37 -9.37 8.02 0.27
N GLU A 38 -9.24 6.94 -0.51
CA GLU A 38 -8.47 5.79 -0.08
C GLU A 38 -7.04 6.25 0.18
N LYS A 39 -6.60 6.17 1.44
CA LYS A 39 -5.28 6.65 1.85
C LYS A 39 -4.22 5.78 1.18
N GLU A 40 -3.47 6.37 0.27
CA GLU A 40 -2.35 5.68 -0.38
C GLU A 40 -1.24 5.42 0.65
N GLY A 41 -0.76 4.18 0.66
CA GLY A 41 0.39 3.75 1.45
C GLY A 41 1.59 3.48 0.55
N LEU A 42 2.78 3.61 1.12
CA LEU A 42 4.05 3.36 0.46
C LEU A 42 4.79 2.25 1.22
N LEU A 43 5.25 1.23 0.52
CA LEU A 43 6.26 0.30 1.02
C LEU A 43 7.64 0.86 0.68
N VAL A 44 8.61 0.69 1.56
CA VAL A 44 9.99 1.15 1.34
C VAL A 44 10.95 -0.01 1.54
N PHE A 45 11.73 -0.33 0.51
CA PHE A 45 12.82 -1.28 0.63
C PHE A 45 14.14 -0.54 0.89
N LEU A 46 14.65 -0.66 2.12
CA LEU A 46 15.89 0.00 2.54
C LEU A 46 17.16 -0.78 2.17
N GLY A 47 17.03 -2.03 1.73
CA GLY A 47 18.16 -2.86 1.32
C GLY A 47 18.82 -2.33 0.04
N MET A 48 20.14 -2.40 -0.02
CA MET A 48 20.91 -1.98 -1.20
C MET A 48 21.35 -3.14 -2.10
N LYS A 49 21.10 -4.39 -1.68
CA LYS A 49 21.48 -5.64 -2.37
C LYS A 49 20.47 -6.75 -2.02
N SER A 50 20.56 -7.88 -2.72
CA SER A 50 19.83 -9.12 -2.44
C SER A 50 18.30 -9.04 -2.50
N VAL A 51 17.74 -8.00 -3.11
CA VAL A 51 16.28 -7.84 -3.25
C VAL A 51 15.61 -9.03 -3.95
N ASN A 52 16.36 -9.74 -4.80
CA ASN A 52 15.88 -10.92 -5.52
C ASN A 52 15.49 -12.06 -4.57
N GLU A 53 16.19 -12.21 -3.44
CA GLU A 53 15.90 -13.23 -2.42
C GLU A 53 14.62 -12.91 -1.64
N TYR A 54 14.27 -11.61 -1.57
CA TYR A 54 13.11 -11.11 -0.83
C TYR A 54 11.91 -10.79 -1.72
N THR A 55 12.00 -11.01 -3.03
CA THR A 55 10.96 -10.58 -3.98
C THR A 55 9.58 -11.13 -3.63
N LEU A 56 9.48 -12.44 -3.33
CA LEU A 56 8.20 -13.05 -2.94
C LEU A 56 7.68 -12.47 -1.62
N ASN A 57 8.55 -12.19 -0.65
CA ASN A 57 8.15 -11.60 0.63
C ASN A 57 7.61 -10.18 0.45
N ILE A 58 8.24 -9.38 -0.42
CA ILE A 58 7.80 -8.03 -0.76
C ILE A 58 6.45 -8.07 -1.49
N LEU A 59 6.27 -8.98 -2.45
CA LEU A 59 4.98 -9.21 -3.11
C LEU A 59 3.90 -9.66 -2.10
N GLY A 60 4.29 -10.51 -1.14
CA GLY A 60 3.45 -10.99 -0.05
C GLY A 60 2.81 -9.88 0.77
N GLN A 61 3.50 -8.76 0.97
CA GLN A 61 2.97 -7.59 1.69
C GLN A 61 1.72 -7.00 1.02
N ASN A 62 1.55 -7.22 -0.29
CA ASN A 62 0.41 -6.71 -1.06
C ASN A 62 -0.75 -7.71 -1.17
N VAL A 63 -0.59 -8.97 -0.77
CA VAL A 63 -1.61 -10.02 -0.94
C VAL A 63 -2.93 -9.63 -0.28
N SER A 64 -2.90 -9.15 0.97
CA SER A 64 -4.12 -8.73 1.67
C SER A 64 -4.86 -7.59 0.97
N ARG A 65 -4.14 -6.68 0.31
CA ARG A 65 -4.77 -5.59 -0.45
C ARG A 65 -5.42 -6.11 -1.71
N VAL A 66 -4.71 -6.95 -2.45
CA VAL A 66 -5.22 -7.58 -3.68
C VAL A 66 -6.49 -8.39 -3.39
N THR A 67 -6.47 -9.25 -2.36
CA THR A 67 -7.63 -10.10 -2.02
C THR A 67 -8.82 -9.29 -1.51
N THR A 68 -8.60 -8.09 -0.96
CA THR A 68 -9.66 -7.15 -0.55
C THR A 68 -10.07 -6.17 -1.65
N GLY A 69 -9.56 -6.34 -2.88
CA GLY A 69 -9.89 -5.50 -4.04
C GLY A 69 -9.27 -4.11 -4.02
N LYS A 70 -8.32 -3.85 -3.12
CA LYS A 70 -7.60 -2.58 -3.01
C LYS A 70 -6.37 -2.58 -3.93
N LYS A 71 -6.00 -1.39 -4.41
CA LYS A 71 -4.74 -1.21 -5.16
C LYS A 71 -3.55 -1.64 -4.29
N PRO A 72 -2.56 -2.40 -4.80
CA PRO A 72 -1.29 -2.62 -4.11
C PRO A 72 -0.63 -1.29 -3.71
N TYR A 73 0.16 -1.33 -2.64
CA TYR A 73 1.02 -0.21 -2.29
C TYR A 73 2.06 0.00 -3.39
N ASP A 74 2.42 1.26 -3.64
CA ASP A 74 3.62 1.55 -4.40
C ASP A 74 4.86 1.15 -3.56
N LEU A 75 5.97 0.80 -4.21
CA LEU A 75 7.21 0.36 -3.57
C LEU A 75 8.37 1.30 -3.91
N LEU A 76 8.90 1.97 -2.90
CA LEU A 76 10.08 2.84 -3.02
C LEU A 76 11.37 2.03 -2.85
N PHE A 77 12.27 2.19 -3.82
CA PHE A 77 13.66 1.77 -3.72
C PHE A 77 14.57 2.97 -3.55
N LEU A 78 15.68 2.80 -2.84
CA LEU A 78 16.66 3.87 -2.62
C LEU A 78 17.67 4.02 -3.77
N ASN A 79 17.73 3.06 -4.69
CA ASN A 79 18.61 3.11 -5.86
C ASN A 79 18.02 2.33 -7.03
N ASP A 80 18.42 2.73 -8.25
CA ASP A 80 17.88 2.19 -9.48
C ASP A 80 18.30 0.74 -9.74
N ALA A 81 19.53 0.35 -9.40
CA ALA A 81 20.01 -1.02 -9.61
C ALA A 81 19.14 -2.05 -8.86
N THR A 82 18.83 -1.78 -7.58
CA THR A 82 17.97 -2.65 -6.78
C THR A 82 16.53 -2.67 -7.31
N LYS A 83 16.02 -1.52 -7.75
CA LYS A 83 14.71 -1.43 -8.38
C LYS A 83 14.63 -2.29 -9.65
N GLN A 84 15.63 -2.20 -10.53
CA GLN A 84 15.69 -2.96 -11.79
C GLN A 84 15.78 -4.47 -11.52
N ASP A 85 16.62 -4.89 -10.57
CA ASP A 85 16.73 -6.29 -10.15
C ASP A 85 15.38 -6.85 -9.71
N PHE A 86 14.68 -6.09 -8.85
CA PHE A 86 13.35 -6.46 -8.40
C PHE A 86 12.32 -6.48 -9.53
N ASP A 87 12.29 -5.47 -10.39
CA ASP A 87 11.35 -5.39 -11.52
C ASP A 87 11.54 -6.57 -12.48
N LYS A 88 12.78 -7.03 -12.67
CA LYS A 88 13.06 -8.24 -13.44
C LYS A 88 12.57 -9.49 -12.70
N ARG A 89 12.93 -9.64 -11.43
CA ARG A 89 12.64 -10.83 -10.63
C ARG A 89 11.15 -11.02 -10.36
N LYS A 90 10.39 -9.95 -10.14
CA LYS A 90 8.94 -10.02 -9.81
C LYS A 90 8.13 -10.63 -10.96
N MET A 91 8.60 -10.51 -12.20
CA MET A 91 7.90 -11.07 -13.37
C MET A 91 7.88 -12.60 -13.37
N GLU A 92 8.82 -13.26 -12.71
CA GLU A 92 8.81 -14.72 -12.54
C GLU A 92 7.64 -15.22 -11.70
N PHE A 93 6.97 -14.34 -10.96
CA PHE A 93 5.80 -14.64 -10.15
C PHE A 93 4.47 -14.28 -10.85
N THR A 94 4.53 -13.93 -12.13
CA THR A 94 3.35 -13.70 -12.96
C THR A 94 3.02 -14.95 -13.79
N TYR A 95 1.75 -15.18 -14.07
CA TYR A 95 1.34 -16.22 -15.02
C TYR A 95 0.27 -15.71 -16.00
N PRO A 96 0.27 -16.21 -17.25
CA PRO A 96 -0.71 -15.81 -18.25
C PRO A 96 -2.15 -16.08 -17.80
N GLY A 97 -3.03 -15.08 -17.97
CA GLY A 97 -4.45 -15.20 -17.67
C GLY A 97 -4.83 -14.93 -16.21
N ALA A 98 -3.87 -14.67 -15.31
CA ALA A 98 -4.15 -14.23 -13.95
C ALA A 98 -5.05 -12.99 -13.95
N ASN A 99 -6.20 -13.08 -13.27
CA ASN A 99 -7.15 -11.98 -13.19
C ASN A 99 -7.95 -12.03 -11.88
N LYS A 100 -8.69 -10.96 -11.59
CA LYS A 100 -9.41 -10.77 -10.32
C LYS A 100 -10.50 -11.81 -10.05
N SER A 101 -11.05 -12.48 -11.06
CA SER A 101 -12.03 -13.56 -10.83
C SER A 101 -11.42 -14.76 -10.12
N HIS A 102 -10.12 -15.03 -10.33
CA HIS A 102 -9.42 -16.12 -9.65
C HIS A 102 -9.31 -15.91 -8.14
N LEU A 103 -9.45 -14.66 -7.66
CA LEU A 103 -9.48 -14.34 -6.23
C LEU A 103 -10.76 -14.84 -5.53
N GLN A 104 -11.80 -15.21 -6.29
CA GLN A 104 -13.05 -15.77 -5.78
C GLN A 104 -13.09 -17.30 -5.87
N SER A 105 -11.99 -17.94 -6.26
CA SER A 105 -11.88 -19.39 -6.33
C SER A 105 -12.05 -20.03 -4.95
N SER A 106 -12.67 -21.21 -4.90
CA SER A 106 -12.70 -22.04 -3.70
C SER A 106 -11.36 -22.75 -3.43
N ASN A 107 -10.44 -22.75 -4.39
CA ASN A 107 -9.10 -23.30 -4.25
C ASN A 107 -8.12 -22.20 -3.77
N SER A 108 -7.59 -22.37 -2.55
CA SER A 108 -6.65 -21.43 -1.92
C SER A 108 -5.37 -21.21 -2.71
N ASP A 109 -4.86 -22.24 -3.40
CA ASP A 109 -3.62 -22.16 -4.16
C ASP A 109 -3.83 -21.28 -5.40
N VAL A 110 -5.00 -21.39 -6.03
CA VAL A 110 -5.40 -20.52 -7.14
C VAL A 110 -5.53 -19.07 -6.65
N VAL A 111 -6.14 -18.85 -5.48
CA VAL A 111 -6.27 -17.51 -4.89
C VAL A 111 -4.89 -16.91 -4.58
N ALA A 112 -3.99 -17.68 -3.96
CA ALA A 112 -2.66 -17.23 -3.59
C ALA A 112 -1.82 -16.90 -4.84
N ALA A 113 -1.78 -17.78 -5.84
CA ALA A 113 -1.08 -17.55 -7.09
C ALA A 113 -1.63 -16.31 -7.82
N ALA A 114 -2.95 -16.16 -7.90
CA ALA A 114 -3.57 -14.99 -8.51
C ALA A 114 -3.24 -13.70 -7.75
N ALA A 115 -3.29 -13.72 -6.43
CA ALA A 115 -3.00 -12.55 -5.60
C ALA A 115 -1.54 -12.07 -5.79
N ILE A 116 -0.59 -13.01 -5.80
CA ILE A 116 0.83 -12.70 -6.05
C ILE A 116 1.04 -12.20 -7.47
N SER A 117 0.46 -12.85 -8.48
CA SER A 117 0.59 -12.42 -9.88
C SER A 117 0.02 -11.02 -10.11
N ILE A 118 -1.15 -10.72 -9.52
CA ILE A 118 -1.76 -9.38 -9.57
C ILE A 118 -0.88 -8.37 -8.82
N ALA A 119 -0.36 -8.71 -7.63
CA ALA A 119 0.56 -7.83 -6.91
C ALA A 119 1.80 -7.51 -7.75
N ALA A 120 2.42 -8.51 -8.40
CA ALA A 120 3.60 -8.31 -9.25
C ALA A 120 3.33 -7.42 -10.46
N THR A 121 2.11 -7.51 -11.02
CA THR A 121 1.70 -6.77 -12.22
C THR A 121 1.24 -5.34 -11.90
N GLU A 122 0.44 -5.15 -10.84
CA GLU A 122 -0.20 -3.87 -10.52
C GLU A 122 0.64 -2.98 -9.59
N MET A 123 1.59 -3.52 -8.84
CA MET A 123 2.47 -2.74 -7.96
C MET A 123 3.45 -1.87 -8.76
N LYS A 124 3.42 -0.57 -8.48
CA LYS A 124 4.37 0.38 -9.05
C LYS A 124 5.61 0.50 -8.18
N THR A 125 6.78 0.34 -8.78
CA THR A 125 8.06 0.66 -8.16
C THR A 125 8.47 2.10 -8.47
N ILE A 126 9.02 2.81 -7.51
CA ILE A 126 9.41 4.22 -7.63
C ILE A 126 10.80 4.48 -7.01
N LEU A 127 11.41 5.59 -7.40
CA LEU A 127 12.61 6.16 -6.79
C LEU A 127 12.27 7.41 -5.95
N PRO A 128 13.19 7.92 -5.13
CA PRO A 128 12.93 9.10 -4.30
C PRO A 128 12.49 10.32 -5.11
N ASP A 129 13.03 10.49 -6.32
CA ASP A 129 12.71 11.60 -7.21
C ASP A 129 11.27 11.54 -7.76
N ASP A 130 10.64 10.37 -7.74
CA ASP A 130 9.25 10.17 -8.16
C ASP A 130 8.23 10.50 -7.04
N LEU A 131 8.71 10.81 -5.83
CA LEU A 131 7.84 11.06 -4.68
C LEU A 131 7.12 12.41 -4.82
N THR A 132 5.79 12.37 -4.72
CA THR A 132 4.96 13.56 -4.65
C THR A 132 4.57 13.83 -3.18
N PRO A 133 4.95 14.98 -2.60
CA PRO A 133 4.54 15.34 -1.24
C PRO A 133 3.02 15.29 -1.06
N GLY A 134 2.56 14.71 0.04
CA GLY A 134 1.13 14.60 0.38
C GLY A 134 0.36 13.50 -0.36
N LYS A 135 0.98 12.77 -1.30
CA LYS A 135 0.36 11.62 -1.97
C LYS A 135 0.16 10.44 -0.99
N TYR A 136 1.22 10.09 -0.26
CA TYR A 136 1.21 8.95 0.66
C TYR A 136 0.90 9.39 2.09
N ASN A 137 -0.06 8.73 2.72
CA ASN A 137 -0.48 9.02 4.09
C ASN A 137 0.10 8.03 5.11
N LYS A 138 0.68 6.92 4.64
CA LYS A 138 1.29 5.88 5.47
C LYS A 138 2.55 5.36 4.79
N ILE A 139 3.57 5.11 5.59
CA ILE A 139 4.83 4.50 5.16
C ILE A 139 5.01 3.19 5.93
N TYR A 140 5.36 2.15 5.20
CA TYR A 140 5.65 0.80 5.70
C TYR A 140 7.09 0.46 5.30
N LEU A 141 7.86 -0.09 6.23
CA LEU A 141 9.26 -0.49 6.05
C LEU A 141 9.37 -2.01 6.02
#